data_AF-A0A8T4WQL3-F1
#
_entry.id   AF-A0A8T4WQL3-F1
#
_cell.length_a   1.000
_cell.length_b   1.000
_cell.length_c   1.000
_cell.angle_alpha   90.00
_cell.angle_beta   90.00
_cell.angle_gamma   90.00
#
_symmetry.space_group_name_H-M   'P 1'
#
loop_
_entity.id
_entity.type
_entity.pdbx_description
1 polymer ?
#
loop_
_entity_poly.entity_id
_entity_poly.type
_entity_poly.pdbx_seq_one_letter_code
_entity_poly.pdbx_strand_id
1 'polypeptide(L)'
;EFLQGILGVIQSGSELGPYFNRCVEKYMEQDLVERKRNLESLAVMAEAFVVTVIAFPLFLVIILSIMGMTSGGISFEFMFILAFLILPMAYAGFYVMMKSGMGESI
;
A
#
# COMPACT_ATOMS: atom_id res chain seq x y z
N GLU A 1 29.66 3.40 10.51
CA GLU A 1 29.33 2.50 11.63
C GLU A 1 29.96 1.10 11.51
N PHE A 2 29.72 0.33 10.44
CA PHE A 2 30.26 -1.03 10.30
C PHE A 2 31.81 -1.12 10.39
N LEU A 3 32.53 -0.36 9.57
CA LEU A 3 34.01 -0.32 9.62
C LEU A 3 34.56 0.21 10.95
N GLN A 4 33.86 1.15 11.59
CA GLN A 4 34.22 1.66 12.92
C GLN A 4 34.01 0.60 14.00
N GLY A 5 32.96 -0.23 13.89
CA GLY A 5 32.73 -1.34 14.80
C GLY A 5 33.77 -2.45 14.66
N ILE A 6 34.22 -2.75 13.44
CA ILE A 6 35.36 -3.67 13.19
C ILE A 6 36.65 -3.13 13.85
N LEU A 7 36.96 -1.85 13.65
CA LEU A 7 38.13 -1.20 14.27
C LEU A 7 38.05 -1.23 15.80
N GLY A 8 36.86 -1.01 16.38
CA GLY A 8 36.64 -1.10 17.83
C GLY A 8 36.84 -2.51 18.39
N VAL A 9 36.43 -3.54 17.65
CA VAL A 9 36.63 -4.96 18.04
C VAL A 9 38.11 -5.32 17.97
N ILE A 10 38.83 -4.88 16.93
CA ILE A 10 40.29 -5.08 16.80
C ILE A 10 41.06 -4.34 17.91
N GLN A 11 40.72 -3.08 18.20
CA GLN A 11 41.38 -2.27 19.23
C GLN A 11 41.12 -2.78 20.66
N SER A 12 39.96 -3.41 20.90
CA SER A 12 39.63 -4.02 22.19
C SER A 12 40.16 -5.45 22.37
N GLY A 13 40.80 -6.03 21.34
CA GLY A 13 41.27 -7.42 21.34
C GLY A 13 40.14 -8.46 21.33
N SER A 14 38.93 -8.06 20.92
CA SER A 14 37.74 -8.92 20.89
C SER A 14 37.65 -9.70 19.57
N GLU A 15 36.93 -10.82 19.57
CA GLU A 15 36.82 -11.69 18.40
C GLU A 15 35.86 -11.12 17.35
N LEU A 16 36.32 -11.07 16.10
CA LEU A 16 35.54 -10.57 14.96
C LEU A 16 34.37 -11.48 14.57
N GLY A 17 34.50 -12.80 14.76
CA GLY A 17 33.44 -13.77 14.43
C GLY A 17 32.11 -13.48 15.13
N PRO A 18 32.09 -13.38 16.48
CA PRO A 18 30.90 -13.00 17.24
C PRO A 18 30.37 -11.60 16.93
N TYR A 19 31.22 -10.67 16.45
CA TYR A 19 30.77 -9.35 16.00
C TYR A 19 29.98 -9.44 14.69
N PHE A 20 30.51 -10.16 13.69
CA PHE A 20 29.81 -10.32 12.41
C PHE A 20 28.48 -11.07 12.55
N ASN A 21 28.41 -12.11 13.40
CA ASN A 21 27.15 -12.80 13.66
C ASN A 21 26.07 -11.85 14.22
N ARG A 22 26.43 -10.99 15.18
CA ARG A 22 25.51 -9.98 15.72
C ARG A 22 25.11 -8.93 14.69
N CYS A 23 26.03 -8.54 13.80
CA CYS A 23 25.69 -7.66 12.69
C CYS A 23 24.67 -8.31 11.75
N VAL A 24 24.90 -9.55 11.34
CA VAL A 24 23.98 -10.29 10.46
C VAL A 24 22.60 -10.40 11.10
N GLU A 25 22.53 -10.81 12.37
CA GLU A 25 21.25 -10.93 13.09
C GLU A 25 20.51 -9.59 13.16
N LYS A 26 21.22 -8.49 13.46
CA LYS A 26 20.62 -7.15 13.51
C LYS A 26 20.06 -6.72 12.15
N TYR A 27 20.81 -6.91 11.06
CA TYR A 27 20.33 -6.53 9.72
C TYR A 27 19.16 -7.41 9.27
N MET A 28 19.18 -8.71 9.58
CA MET A 28 18.04 -9.59 9.31
C MET A 28 16.79 -9.16 10.09
N GLU A 29 16.93 -8.79 11.36
CA GLU A 29 15.82 -8.28 12.16
C GLU A 29 15.28 -6.96 11.57
N GLN A 30 16.16 -6.03 11.19
CA GLN A 30 15.77 -4.77 10.54
C GLN A 30 15.03 -5.01 9.21
N ASP A 31 15.51 -5.92 8.37
CA ASP A 31 14.86 -6.28 7.11
C ASP A 31 13.46 -6.87 7.36
N LEU A 32 13.30 -7.71 8.38
CA LEU A 32 12.00 -8.27 8.74
C LEU A 32 11.03 -7.20 9.24
N VAL A 33 11.51 -6.23 10.01
CA VAL A 33 10.71 -5.10 10.48
C VAL A 33 10.27 -4.23 9.31
N GLU A 34 11.18 -3.88 8.39
CA GLU A 34 10.84 -3.05 7.22
C GLU A 34 9.86 -3.77 6.28
N ARG A 35 10.05 -5.07 6.05
CA ARG A 35 9.10 -5.89 5.28
C ARG A 35 7.71 -5.90 5.92
N LYS A 36 7.61 -6.05 7.24
CA LYS A 36 6.33 -5.98 7.96
C LYS A 36 5.67 -4.61 7.80
N ARG A 37 6.45 -3.54 7.94
CA ARG A 37 5.97 -2.16 7.75
C ARG A 37 5.41 -1.93 6.34
N ASN A 38 6.07 -2.47 5.33
CA ASN A 38 5.60 -2.40 3.95
C ASN A 38 4.28 -3.16 3.74
N LEU A 39 4.13 -4.33 4.36
CA LEU A 39 2.87 -5.09 4.31
C LEU A 39 1.72 -4.37 5.02
N GLU A 40 1.98 -3.73 6.15
CA GLU A 40 0.99 -2.93 6.88
C GLU A 40 0.54 -1.73 6.03
N SER A 41 1.48 -1.04 5.37
CA SER A 41 1.14 0.03 4.43
C SER A 41 0.26 -0.48 3.28
N LEU A 42 0.59 -1.65 2.71
CA LEU A 42 -0.21 -2.27 1.64
C LEU A 42 -1.63 -2.62 2.11
N ALA A 43 -1.77 -3.09 3.35
CA ALA A 43 -3.07 -3.41 3.93
C ALA A 43 -3.96 -2.17 4.07
N VAL A 44 -3.40 -1.06 4.55
CA VAL A 44 -4.14 0.22 4.67
C VAL A 44 -4.56 0.74 3.28
N MET A 45 -3.67 0.65 2.28
CA MET A 45 -4.02 1.03 0.91
C MET A 45 -5.14 0.14 0.34
N ALA A 46 -5.10 -1.17 0.59
CA ALA A 46 -6.11 -2.10 0.15
C ALA A 46 -7.47 -1.85 0.82
N GLU A 47 -7.48 -1.55 2.12
CA GLU A 47 -8.70 -1.17 2.83
C GLU A 47 -9.32 0.10 2.25
N ALA A 48 -8.53 1.16 2.09
CA ALA A 48 -8.99 2.42 1.52
C ALA A 48 -9.56 2.24 0.09
N PHE A 49 -8.96 1.36 -0.70
CA PHE A 49 -9.43 1.01 -2.04
C PHE A 49 -10.80 0.33 -2.03
N VAL A 50 -10.96 -0.72 -1.23
CA VAL A 50 -12.23 -1.46 -1.15
C VAL A 50 -13.36 -0.54 -0.67
N VAL A 51 -13.08 0.32 0.32
CA VAL A 51 -14.11 1.24 0.85
C VAL A 51 -14.45 2.34 -0.16
N THR A 52 -13.44 3.00 -0.75
CA THR A 52 -13.65 4.22 -1.54
C THR A 52 -13.94 3.96 -3.01
N VAL A 53 -13.26 2.98 -3.62
CA VAL A 53 -13.35 2.71 -5.07
C VAL A 53 -14.38 1.63 -5.39
N ILE A 54 -14.61 0.68 -4.48
CA ILE A 54 -15.55 -0.42 -4.70
C ILE A 54 -16.88 -0.17 -3.98
N ALA A 55 -16.87 -0.09 -2.66
CA ALA A 55 -18.10 -0.06 -1.86
C ALA A 55 -18.90 1.23 -2.09
N PHE A 56 -18.25 2.40 -2.01
CA PHE A 56 -18.93 3.69 -2.19
C PHE A 56 -19.64 3.83 -3.54
N PRO A 57 -19.00 3.57 -4.70
CA PRO A 57 -19.68 3.63 -5.99
C PRO A 57 -20.78 2.58 -6.14
N LEU A 58 -20.60 1.38 -5.58
CA LEU A 58 -21.64 0.34 -5.59
C LEU A 58 -22.90 0.81 -4.86
N PHE A 59 -22.75 1.39 -3.66
CA PHE A 59 -23.89 1.95 -2.92
C PHE A 59 -24.60 3.04 -3.71
N LEU A 60 -23.83 3.95 -4.32
CA LEU A 60 -24.37 5.03 -5.13
C LEU A 60 -25.15 4.47 -6.34
N VAL A 61 -24.61 3.48 -7.04
CA VAL A 61 -25.29 2.79 -8.14
C VAL A 61 -26.59 2.12 -7.67
N ILE A 62 -26.60 1.47 -6.50
CA ILE A 62 -27.82 0.83 -5.99
C ILE A 62 -28.91 1.88 -5.69
N ILE A 63 -28.57 2.95 -4.95
CA ILE A 63 -29.52 4.00 -4.58
C ILE A 63 -30.07 4.69 -5.84
N LEU A 64 -29.21 5.08 -6.77
CA LEU A 64 -29.63 5.70 -8.02
C LEU A 64 -30.49 4.77 -8.89
N SER A 65 -30.18 3.46 -8.91
CA SER A 65 -30.99 2.48 -9.64
C SER A 65 -32.41 2.42 -9.08
N ILE A 66 -32.54 2.31 -7.75
CA ILE A 66 -33.85 2.24 -7.08
C ILE A 66 -34.62 3.54 -7.30
N MET A 67 -33.98 4.69 -7.07
CA MET A 67 -34.63 5.99 -7.26
C MET A 67 -35.03 6.23 -8.72
N GLY A 68 -34.18 5.88 -9.69
CA GLY A 68 -34.49 6.01 -11.11
C GLY A 68 -35.69 5.16 -11.53
N MET A 69 -35.80 3.94 -11.00
CA MET A 69 -36.91 3.04 -11.28
C MET A 69 -38.22 3.46 -10.58
N THR A 70 -38.16 3.97 -9.35
CA THR A 70 -39.36 4.33 -8.57
C THR A 70 -39.88 5.74 -8.88
N SER A 71 -39.01 6.70 -9.14
CA SER A 71 -39.39 8.12 -9.33
C SER A 71 -39.50 8.53 -10.80
N GLY A 72 -39.02 7.71 -11.74
CA GLY A 72 -39.07 7.97 -13.19
C GLY A 72 -38.29 9.21 -13.66
N GLY A 73 -37.62 9.94 -12.76
CA GLY A 73 -37.04 11.26 -13.03
C GLY A 73 -35.51 11.32 -13.05
N ILE A 74 -34.80 10.22 -12.77
CA ILE A 74 -33.33 10.21 -12.80
C ILE A 74 -32.87 9.60 -14.13
N SER A 75 -32.25 10.44 -14.96
CA SER A 75 -31.61 9.99 -16.20
C SER A 75 -30.45 9.04 -15.89
N PHE A 76 -30.49 7.82 -16.47
CA PHE A 76 -29.43 6.81 -16.34
C PHE A 76 -28.06 7.26 -16.89
N GLU A 77 -28.02 8.36 -17.63
CA GLU A 77 -26.80 8.95 -18.20
C GLU A 77 -25.72 9.23 -17.13
N PHE A 78 -26.11 9.74 -15.96
CA PHE A 78 -25.15 9.96 -14.87
C PHE A 78 -24.56 8.64 -14.35
N MET A 79 -25.35 7.56 -14.27
CA MET A 79 -24.86 6.24 -13.90
C MET A 79 -23.90 5.68 -14.95
N PHE A 80 -24.17 5.90 -16.24
CA PHE A 80 -23.26 5.50 -17.32
C PHE A 80 -21.92 6.22 -17.22
N ILE A 81 -21.91 7.54 -17.00
CA ILE A 81 -20.66 8.30 -16.80
C ILE A 81 -19.92 7.79 -15.57
N LEU A 82 -20.63 7.56 -14.46
CA LEU A 82 -20.02 7.06 -13.24
C LEU A 82 -19.38 5.67 -13.44
N ALA A 83 -20.09 4.76 -14.12
CA ALA A 83 -19.63 3.39 -14.34
C ALA A 83 -18.51 3.28 -15.39
N PHE A 84 -18.61 4.03 -16.50
CA PHE A 84 -17.69 3.90 -17.63
C PHE A 84 -16.56 4.92 -17.66
N LEU A 85 -16.67 6.03 -16.93
CA LEU A 85 -15.64 7.06 -16.87
C LEU A 85 -15.02 7.15 -15.49
N ILE A 86 -15.83 7.44 -14.47
CA ILE A 86 -15.33 7.76 -13.12
C ILE A 86 -14.69 6.53 -12.48
N LEU A 87 -15.37 5.38 -12.50
CA LEU A 87 -14.82 4.14 -11.94
C LEU A 87 -13.48 3.76 -12.60
N PRO A 88 -13.37 3.63 -13.94
CA PRO A 88 -12.09 3.34 -14.59
C PRO A 88 -10.99 4.34 -14.26
N MET A 89 -11.31 5.63 -14.18
CA MET A 89 -10.35 6.65 -13.75
C MET A 89 -9.90 6.46 -12.29
N ALA A 90 -10.81 6.08 -11.39
CA ALA A 90 -10.46 5.78 -10.00
C ALA A 90 -9.55 4.54 -9.90
N TYR A 91 -9.82 3.48 -10.66
CA TYR A 91 -8.95 2.31 -10.75
C TYR A 91 -7.56 2.67 -11.31
N ALA A 92 -7.50 3.47 -12.38
CA ALA A 92 -6.24 3.92 -12.96
C ALA A 92 -5.46 4.83 -11.99
N GLY A 93 -6.14 5.73 -11.29
CA GLY A 93 -5.55 6.58 -10.26
C GLY A 93 -4.97 5.76 -9.12
N PHE A 94 -5.69 4.74 -8.64
CA PHE A 94 -5.20 3.83 -7.62
C PHE A 94 -3.99 3.01 -8.09
N TYR A 95 -4.02 2.50 -9.33
CA TYR A 95 -2.88 1.82 -9.93
C TYR A 95 -1.63 2.70 -9.98
N VAL A 96 -1.77 3.97 -10.38
CA VAL A 96 -0.67 4.95 -10.39
C VAL A 96 -0.19 5.26 -8.97
N MET A 97 -1.10 5.45 -8.02
CA MET A 97 -0.75 5.69 -6.61
C MET A 97 0.06 4.53 -6.05
N MET A 98 -0.37 3.29 -6.29
CA MET A 98 0.35 2.10 -5.85
C MET A 98 1.71 2.00 -6.53
N LYS A 99 1.78 2.26 -7.84
CA LYS A 99 3.05 2.29 -8.60
C LYS A 99 4.01 3.38 -8.09
N SER A 100 3.50 4.54 -7.68
CA SER A 100 4.33 5.66 -7.20
C SER A 100 4.72 5.50 -5.73
N GLY A 101 3.82 4.97 -4.90
CA GLY A 101 4.06 4.74 -3.47
C GLY A 101 4.95 3.53 -3.20
N MET A 102 4.96 2.57 -4.12
CA MET A 102 5.85 1.38 -4.09
C MET A 102 6.97 1.48 -5.14
N GLY A 103 7.11 2.64 -5.79
CA GLY A 103 7.98 2.87 -6.95
C GLY A 103 9.43 3.12 -6.63
N GLU A 104 9.98 2.46 -5.61
CA GLU A 104 11.41 2.16 -5.52
C GLU A 104 11.57 0.97 -4.55
N SER A 105 12.07 -0.17 -5.05
CA SER A 105 12.37 -1.44 -4.33
C SER A 105 11.42 -2.65 -4.45
N ILE A 106 10.86 -2.90 -5.64
CA ILE A 106 10.66 -4.30 -6.09
C ILE A 106 11.29 -4.47 -7.47
#